data_AF-A0A517VGX2-F1
#
_entry.id   AF-A0A517VGX2-F1
#
_cell.length_a   1.000
_cell.length_b   1.000
_cell.length_c   1.000
_cell.angle_alpha   90.00
_cell.angle_beta   90.00
_cell.angle_gamma   90.00
#
_symmetry.space_group_name_H-M   'P 1'
#
loop_
_entity.id
_entity.type
_entity.pdbx_description
1 polymer ?
#
loop_
_entity_poly.entity_id
_entity_poly.type
_entity_poly.pdbx_seq_one_letter_code
_entity_poly.pdbx_strand_id
1 'polypeptide(L)'
;MTNIFSLFGALALLYSSVMAFSTFDETHALLRMLNSKNATVILFFIAGFFFLPFVITLTQLGLNGDQGKSLVEGEPSLESKERHKQLAEHCPTWQYVWKGSITSIGVIMIAFTLFGNRIDPSCAFFSAISFLSGYWFVFVYPTARKLFG
;
A
#
# COMPACT_ATOMS: atom_id res chain seq x y z
N MET A 1 -3.78 -22.70 9.54
CA MET A 1 -3.56 -22.39 8.12
C MET A 1 -3.10 -20.93 7.98
N THR A 2 -1.97 -20.59 8.60
CA THR A 2 -1.59 -19.20 8.91
C THR A 2 -0.35 -18.70 8.16
N ASN A 3 0.09 -19.39 7.10
CA ASN A 3 1.51 -19.24 6.71
C ASN A 3 1.79 -18.38 5.48
N ILE A 4 1.02 -18.47 4.39
CA ILE A 4 1.49 -17.86 3.12
C ILE A 4 1.16 -16.37 2.98
N PHE A 5 -0.06 -15.95 3.34
CA PHE A 5 -0.45 -14.54 3.27
C PHE A 5 0.26 -13.68 4.33
N SER A 6 0.45 -14.22 5.53
CA SER A 6 1.19 -13.54 6.58
C SER A 6 2.68 -13.42 6.23
N LEU A 7 3.29 -14.44 5.63
CA LEU A 7 4.67 -14.36 5.13
C LEU A 7 4.79 -13.34 4.00
N PHE A 8 3.88 -13.37 3.02
CA PHE A 8 3.84 -12.39 1.94
C PHE A 8 3.71 -10.96 2.47
N GLY A 9 2.79 -10.74 3.41
CA GLY A 9 2.59 -9.44 4.02
C GLY A 9 3.80 -8.97 4.84
N ALA A 10 4.45 -9.88 5.58
CA ALA A 10 5.68 -9.57 6.30
C ALA A 10 6.84 -9.19 5.36
N LEU A 11 6.99 -9.88 4.23
CA LEU A 11 7.97 -9.53 3.20
C LEU A 11 7.67 -8.17 2.57
N ALA A 12 6.40 -7.85 2.33
CA ALA A 12 5.99 -6.54 1.82
C ALA A 12 6.29 -5.41 2.83
N LEU A 13 6.07 -5.64 4.14
CA LEU A 13 6.42 -4.69 5.20
C LEU A 13 7.94 -4.51 5.35
N LEU A 14 8.72 -5.59 5.21
CA LEU A 14 10.17 -5.52 5.23
C LEU A 14 10.69 -4.71 4.04
N TYR A 15 10.19 -5.00 2.84
CA TYR A 15 10.52 -4.24 1.63
C TYR A 15 10.12 -2.76 1.76
N SER A 16 8.93 -2.49 2.29
CA SER A 16 8.47 -1.12 2.58
C SER A 16 9.42 -0.37 3.50
N SER A 17 9.91 -1.04 4.56
CA SER A 17 10.83 -0.45 5.52
C SER A 17 12.16 -0.09 4.85
N VAL A 18 12.71 -0.99 4.03
CA VAL A 18 13.94 -0.71 3.26
C VAL A 18 13.75 0.49 2.35
N MET A 19 12.64 0.56 1.61
CA MET A 19 12.33 1.70 0.72
C MET A 19 12.10 3.01 1.49
N ALA A 20 11.52 2.97 2.69
CA ALA A 20 11.35 4.14 3.54
C ALA A 20 12.71 4.73 3.93
N PHE A 21 13.69 3.88 4.29
CA PHE A 21 15.05 4.33 4.56
C PHE A 21 15.75 4.82 3.28
N SER A 22 15.60 4.13 2.15
CA SER A 22 16.16 4.55 0.86
C SER A 22 15.61 5.88 0.33
N THR A 23 14.50 6.36 0.88
CA THR A 23 13.90 7.65 0.50
C THR A 23 14.84 8.82 0.79
N PHE A 24 15.71 8.71 1.79
CA PHE A 24 16.62 9.79 2.18
C PHE A 24 18.06 9.49 1.71
N ASP A 25 18.67 10.43 0.99
CA ASP A 25 19.96 10.24 0.29
C ASP A 25 21.19 10.17 1.24
N GLU A 26 21.02 10.50 2.52
CA GLU A 26 22.08 10.37 3.54
C GLU A 26 22.25 8.94 4.06
N THR A 27 21.48 7.99 3.53
CA THR A 27 21.50 6.61 4.02
C THR A 27 22.59 5.78 3.33
N HIS A 28 23.30 4.96 4.11
CA HIS A 28 24.49 4.15 3.80
C HIS A 28 24.80 3.79 2.33
N ALA A 29 26.09 3.69 1.97
CA ALA A 29 26.59 3.37 0.61
C ALA A 29 25.92 2.19 -0.12
N LEU A 30 25.39 1.21 0.61
CA LEU A 30 24.65 0.06 0.07
C LEU A 30 23.27 0.47 -0.49
N LEU A 31 22.62 1.47 0.11
CA LEU A 31 21.37 2.07 -0.35
C LEU A 31 21.58 2.99 -1.55
N ARG A 32 22.75 3.62 -1.68
CA ARG A 32 23.12 4.37 -2.90
C ARG A 32 23.18 3.49 -4.16
N MET A 33 23.52 2.20 -4.04
CA MET A 33 23.46 1.27 -5.19
C MET A 33 22.03 1.01 -5.66
N LEU A 34 21.04 1.13 -4.76
CA LEU A 34 19.61 1.02 -5.07
C LEU A 34 19.06 2.25 -5.82
N ASN A 35 19.77 3.38 -5.82
CA ASN A 35 19.39 4.61 -6.50
C ASN A 35 19.96 4.73 -7.93
N SER A 36 20.54 3.66 -8.49
CA SER A 36 20.87 3.63 -9.93
C SER A 36 19.58 3.51 -10.76
N LYS A 37 19.54 4.13 -11.95
CA LYS A 37 18.34 4.09 -12.82
C LYS A 37 17.83 2.66 -13.10
N ASN A 38 18.75 1.69 -13.19
CA ASN A 38 18.41 0.29 -13.39
C ASN A 38 17.83 -0.36 -12.13
N ALA A 39 18.29 0.04 -10.95
CA ALA A 39 17.76 -0.44 -9.68
C ALA A 39 16.34 0.09 -9.43
N THR A 40 16.03 1.36 -9.76
CA THR A 40 14.66 1.91 -9.63
C THR A 40 13.63 1.08 -10.40
N VAL A 41 13.97 0.60 -11.60
CA VAL A 41 13.08 -0.26 -12.40
C VAL A 41 12.84 -1.61 -11.73
N ILE A 42 13.89 -2.24 -11.19
CA ILE A 42 13.76 -3.51 -10.46
C ILE A 42 12.90 -3.32 -9.21
N LEU A 43 13.13 -2.25 -8.46
CA LEU A 43 12.35 -1.89 -7.28
C LEU A 43 10.87 -1.65 -7.62
N PHE A 44 10.58 -1.01 -8.76
CA PHE A 44 9.21 -0.87 -9.25
C PHE A 44 8.52 -2.23 -9.45
N PHE A 45 9.18 -3.19 -10.10
CA PHE A 45 8.60 -4.51 -10.31
C PHE A 45 8.37 -5.28 -9.01
N ILE A 46 9.29 -5.17 -8.03
CA ILE A 46 9.12 -5.78 -6.71
C ILE A 46 7.92 -5.15 -5.97
N ALA A 47 7.82 -3.81 -5.99
CA ALA A 47 6.68 -3.11 -5.38
C ALA A 47 5.36 -3.49 -6.07
N GLY A 48 5.36 -3.61 -7.39
CA GLY A 48 4.23 -4.09 -8.19
C GLY A 48 3.82 -5.52 -7.84
N PHE A 49 4.78 -6.42 -7.64
CA PHE A 49 4.52 -7.79 -7.18
C PHE A 49 3.82 -7.83 -5.82
N PHE A 50 4.18 -6.94 -4.89
CA PHE A 50 3.48 -6.84 -3.60
C PHE A 50 2.11 -6.17 -3.74
N PHE A 51 1.98 -5.15 -4.56
CA PHE A 51 0.76 -4.34 -4.64
C PHE A 51 -0.36 -5.00 -5.46
N LEU A 52 -0.04 -5.75 -6.51
CA LEU A 52 -1.04 -6.35 -7.40
C LEU A 52 -1.97 -7.34 -6.67
N PRO A 53 -1.48 -8.30 -5.85
CA PRO A 53 -2.35 -9.18 -5.08
C PRO A 53 -3.26 -8.41 -4.10
N PHE A 54 -2.77 -7.31 -3.55
CA PHE A 54 -3.56 -6.45 -2.69
C PHE A 54 -4.76 -5.87 -3.47
N VAL A 55 -4.54 -5.29 -4.65
CA VAL A 55 -5.61 -4.74 -5.50
C VAL A 55 -6.63 -5.82 -5.89
N ILE A 56 -6.15 -7.01 -6.26
CA ILE A 56 -7.00 -8.14 -6.64
C ILE A 56 -7.90 -8.55 -5.47
N THR A 57 -7.31 -8.78 -4.30
CA THR A 57 -8.06 -9.25 -3.13
C THR A 57 -9.03 -8.20 -2.58
N LEU A 58 -8.64 -6.92 -2.60
CA LEU A 58 -9.54 -5.82 -2.26
C LEU A 58 -10.73 -5.74 -3.22
N THR A 59 -10.49 -5.93 -4.52
CA THR A 59 -11.55 -5.91 -5.54
C THR A 59 -12.47 -7.13 -5.43
N GLN A 60 -11.92 -8.33 -5.23
CA GLN A 60 -12.70 -9.57 -5.05
C GLN A 60 -13.65 -9.51 -3.85
N LEU A 61 -13.26 -8.79 -2.79
CA LEU A 61 -14.10 -8.60 -1.61
C LEU A 61 -15.13 -7.45 -1.76
N GLY A 62 -15.24 -6.84 -2.94
CA GLY A 62 -16.20 -5.76 -3.21
C GLY A 62 -15.89 -4.44 -2.48
N LEU A 63 -14.65 -4.27 -2.03
CA LEU A 63 -14.18 -3.07 -1.34
C LEU A 63 -13.56 -2.05 -2.32
N ASN A 64 -13.43 -2.40 -3.60
CA ASN A 64 -13.17 -1.43 -4.66
C ASN A 64 -14.54 -0.92 -5.16
N GLY A 65 -14.80 0.37 -5.01
CA GLY A 65 -16.14 0.96 -4.96
C GLY A 65 -17.03 0.91 -6.20
N ASP A 66 -16.71 0.11 -7.23
CA ASP A 66 -17.28 0.31 -8.57
C ASP A 66 -18.08 -0.88 -9.14
N GLN A 67 -18.40 -1.91 -8.35
CA GLN A 67 -19.09 -3.12 -8.85
C GLN A 67 -20.54 -3.27 -8.38
N GLY A 68 -21.27 -2.17 -8.19
CA GLY A 68 -22.71 -2.28 -7.96
C GLY A 68 -23.43 -1.03 -8.42
N LYS A 69 -24.12 -1.11 -9.56
CA LYS A 69 -25.15 -0.17 -10.06
C LYS A 69 -25.42 1.00 -9.11
N SER A 70 -24.60 2.05 -9.20
CA SER A 70 -25.01 3.33 -8.65
C SER A 70 -26.05 3.90 -9.61
N LEU A 71 -27.19 4.36 -9.07
CA LEU A 71 -28.20 5.08 -9.83
C LEU A 71 -27.68 6.46 -10.31
N VAL A 72 -26.48 6.86 -9.87
CA VAL A 72 -25.78 8.08 -10.23
C VAL A 72 -24.35 7.71 -10.63
N GLU A 73 -23.96 7.97 -11.88
CA GLU A 73 -22.57 7.77 -12.33
C GLU A 73 -21.59 8.47 -11.39
N GLY A 74 -20.62 7.72 -10.86
CA GLY A 74 -19.53 8.25 -10.01
C GLY A 74 -19.71 8.11 -8.49
N GLU A 75 -20.83 7.56 -8.00
CA GLU A 75 -20.96 7.22 -6.58
C GLU A 75 -20.60 5.74 -6.30
N PRO A 76 -19.86 5.45 -5.20
CA PRO A 76 -19.62 4.07 -4.81
C PRO A 76 -20.95 3.38 -4.50
N SER A 77 -21.09 2.12 -4.91
CA SER A 77 -22.28 1.33 -4.64
C SER A 77 -22.64 1.39 -3.14
N LEU A 78 -23.94 1.50 -2.81
CA LEU A 78 -24.41 1.47 -1.41
C LEU A 78 -23.87 0.25 -0.66
N GLU A 79 -23.74 -0.87 -1.38
CA GLU A 79 -23.15 -2.11 -0.87
C GLU A 79 -21.66 -1.98 -0.52
N SER A 80 -20.85 -1.34 -1.37
CA SER A 80 -19.43 -1.13 -1.08
C SER A 80 -19.24 -0.19 0.11
N LYS A 81 -20.03 0.89 0.19
CA LYS A 81 -20.03 1.80 1.36
C LYS A 81 -20.34 1.05 2.66
N GLU A 82 -21.32 0.14 2.64
CA GLU A 82 -21.68 -0.68 3.80
C GLU A 82 -20.58 -1.68 4.17
N ARG A 83 -19.96 -2.35 3.19
CA ARG A 83 -18.81 -3.24 3.44
C ARG A 83 -17.62 -2.49 4.03
N HIS A 84 -17.34 -1.27 3.55
CA HIS A 84 -16.30 -0.39 4.14
C HIS A 84 -16.61 -0.03 5.58
N LYS A 85 -17.88 0.25 5.91
CA LYS A 85 -18.33 0.54 7.27
C LYS A 85 -18.15 -0.68 8.18
N GLN A 86 -18.63 -1.85 7.75
CA GLN A 86 -18.47 -3.10 8.51
C GLN A 86 -17.00 -3.48 8.71
N LEU A 87 -16.15 -3.27 7.70
CA LEU A 87 -14.71 -3.48 7.83
C LEU A 87 -14.08 -2.49 8.81
N ALA A 88 -14.50 -1.23 8.80
CA ALA A 88 -13.98 -0.23 9.73
C ALA A 88 -14.39 -0.50 11.19
N GLU A 89 -15.56 -1.09 11.41
CA GLU A 89 -16.00 -1.52 12.76
C GLU A 89 -15.10 -2.66 13.31
N HIS A 90 -14.69 -3.61 12.45
CA HIS A 90 -13.89 -4.77 12.87
C HIS A 90 -12.37 -4.55 12.76
N CYS A 91 -11.94 -3.62 11.90
CA CYS A 91 -10.55 -3.23 11.68
C CYS A 91 -10.43 -1.70 11.58
N PRO A 92 -10.61 -0.97 12.70
CA PRO A 92 -10.61 0.51 12.69
C PRO A 92 -9.30 1.11 12.17
N THR A 93 -8.18 0.42 12.40
CA THR A 93 -6.85 0.83 11.95
C THR A 93 -6.72 0.91 10.43
N TRP A 94 -7.53 0.16 9.68
CA TRP A 94 -7.45 0.12 8.22
C TRP A 94 -7.65 1.49 7.57
N GLN A 95 -8.60 2.28 8.05
CA GLN A 95 -8.85 3.61 7.50
C GLN A 95 -7.67 4.57 7.69
N TYR A 96 -6.99 4.46 8.84
CA TYR A 96 -5.82 5.28 9.15
C TYR A 96 -4.61 4.85 8.32
N VAL A 97 -4.43 3.54 8.12
CA VAL A 97 -3.34 3.01 7.28
C VAL A 97 -3.53 3.42 5.83
N TRP A 98 -4.75 3.29 5.29
CA TRP A 98 -5.07 3.72 3.93
C TRP A 98 -4.78 5.21 3.71
N LYS A 99 -5.37 6.06 4.56
CA LYS A 99 -5.17 7.52 4.49
C LYS A 99 -3.71 7.89 4.74
N GLY A 100 -3.08 7.26 5.73
CA GLY A 100 -1.68 7.48 6.10
C GLY A 100 -0.73 7.18 4.95
N SER A 101 -0.92 6.07 4.23
CA SER A 101 -0.12 5.74 3.04
C SER A 101 -0.26 6.83 1.97
N ILE A 102 -1.48 7.29 1.67
CA ILE A 102 -1.71 8.34 0.66
C ILE A 102 -1.09 9.68 1.12
N THR A 103 -1.33 10.07 2.37
CA THR A 103 -0.78 11.30 2.94
C THR A 103 0.75 11.25 2.96
N SER A 104 1.37 10.11 3.27
CA SER A 104 2.83 9.96 3.27
C SER A 104 3.45 10.22 1.90
N ILE A 105 2.83 9.72 0.82
CA ILE A 105 3.26 10.01 -0.55
C ILE A 105 3.18 11.52 -0.81
N GLY A 106 2.05 12.15 -0.47
CA GLY A 106 1.86 13.59 -0.67
C GLY A 106 2.87 14.45 0.08
N VAL A 107 3.12 14.14 1.36
CA VAL A 107 4.11 14.84 2.19
C VAL A 107 5.52 14.68 1.60
N ILE A 108 5.87 13.50 1.10
CA ILE A 108 7.20 13.27 0.53
C ILE A 108 7.38 13.98 -0.82
N MET A 109 6.33 14.10 -1.64
CA MET A 109 6.40 14.95 -2.83
C MET A 109 6.65 16.43 -2.48
N ILE A 110 5.99 16.93 -1.43
CA ILE A 110 6.24 18.30 -0.93
C ILE A 110 7.66 18.42 -0.37
N ALA A 111 8.14 17.42 0.36
CA ALA A 111 9.51 17.42 0.85
C ALA A 111 10.53 17.41 -0.30
N PHE A 112 10.26 16.68 -1.39
CA PHE A 112 11.10 16.67 -2.58
C PHE A 112 11.20 18.05 -3.24
N THR A 113 10.13 18.84 -3.28
CA THR A 113 10.20 20.21 -3.82
C THR A 113 11.04 21.15 -2.95
N LEU A 114 11.13 20.90 -1.64
CA LEU A 114 11.89 21.71 -0.69
C LEU A 114 13.36 21.28 -0.56
N PHE A 115 13.63 19.97 -0.59
CA PHE A 115 14.96 19.40 -0.31
C PHE A 115 15.65 18.79 -1.54
N GLY A 116 14.96 18.77 -2.69
CA GLY A 116 15.47 18.33 -3.98
C GLY A 116 16.00 16.90 -3.94
N ASN A 117 17.18 16.70 -4.53
CA ASN A 117 17.82 15.38 -4.71
C ASN A 117 18.16 14.64 -3.41
N ARG A 118 17.97 15.24 -2.24
CA ARG A 118 18.13 14.55 -0.94
C ARG A 118 17.01 13.56 -0.67
N ILE A 119 15.93 13.62 -1.45
CA ILE A 119 14.75 12.77 -1.31
C ILE A 119 14.52 12.05 -2.63
N ASP A 120 14.38 10.72 -2.59
CA ASP A 120 13.90 9.94 -3.73
C ASP A 120 12.39 9.69 -3.61
N PRO A 121 11.56 10.42 -4.38
CA PRO A 121 10.11 10.26 -4.37
C PRO A 121 9.64 8.86 -4.82
N SER A 122 10.45 8.16 -5.61
CA SER A 122 10.12 6.82 -6.12
C SER A 122 10.17 5.79 -4.99
N CYS A 123 11.24 5.83 -4.17
CA CYS A 123 11.39 4.95 -3.02
C CYS A 123 10.27 5.17 -2.00
N ALA A 124 9.87 6.42 -1.77
CA ALA A 124 8.73 6.74 -0.93
C ALA A 124 7.41 6.16 -1.44
N PHE A 125 7.17 6.29 -2.75
CA PHE A 125 6.00 5.70 -3.38
C PHE A 125 6.00 4.17 -3.22
N PHE A 126 7.12 3.51 -3.51
CA PHE A 126 7.26 2.05 -3.35
C PHE A 126 7.07 1.61 -1.90
N SER A 127 7.58 2.39 -0.95
CA SER A 127 7.40 2.14 0.48
C SER A 127 5.92 2.18 0.86
N ALA A 128 5.19 3.22 0.44
CA ALA A 128 3.79 3.42 0.79
C ALA A 128 2.86 2.33 0.23
N ILE A 129 3.03 1.94 -1.04
CA ILE A 129 2.20 0.87 -1.65
C ILE A 129 2.51 -0.51 -1.06
N SER A 130 3.78 -0.77 -0.72
CA SER A 130 4.18 -2.04 -0.11
C SER A 130 3.76 -2.11 1.35
N PHE A 131 3.78 -0.98 2.07
CA PHE A 131 3.23 -0.88 3.43
C PHE A 131 1.74 -1.22 3.43
N LEU A 132 1.00 -0.62 2.51
CA LEU A 132 -0.44 -0.82 2.37
C LEU A 132 -0.78 -2.30 2.11
N SER A 133 -0.07 -2.93 1.16
CA SER A 133 -0.21 -4.34 0.87
C SER A 133 0.19 -5.23 2.06
N GLY A 134 1.32 -4.93 2.69
CA GLY A 134 1.82 -5.67 3.84
C GLY A 134 0.85 -5.64 5.01
N TYR A 135 0.37 -4.45 5.37
CA TYR A 135 -0.61 -4.27 6.43
C TYR A 135 -1.93 -4.99 6.12
N TRP A 136 -2.37 -4.89 4.86
CA TRP A 136 -3.55 -5.61 4.38
C TRP A 136 -3.42 -7.12 4.62
N PHE A 137 -2.38 -7.76 4.10
CA PHE A 137 -2.27 -9.22 4.17
C PHE A 137 -1.97 -9.77 5.57
N VAL A 138 -1.27 -9.01 6.42
CA VAL A 138 -0.99 -9.45 7.79
C VAL A 138 -2.21 -9.28 8.70
N PHE A 139 -2.89 -8.14 8.64
CA PHE A 139 -3.88 -7.75 9.65
C PHE A 139 -5.32 -7.65 9.14
N VAL A 140 -5.54 -7.12 7.94
CA VAL A 140 -6.88 -6.73 7.49
C VAL A 140 -7.55 -7.83 6.65
N TYR A 141 -6.85 -8.41 5.69
CA TYR A 141 -7.33 -9.46 4.82
C TYR A 141 -7.89 -10.68 5.55
N PRO A 142 -7.27 -11.19 6.66
CA PRO A 142 -7.86 -12.28 7.43
C PRO A 142 -9.25 -11.95 7.99
N THR A 143 -9.48 -10.70 8.38
CA THR A 143 -10.77 -10.23 8.89
C THR A 143 -11.74 -9.97 7.74
N ALA A 144 -11.30 -9.26 6.70
CA ALA A 144 -12.12 -8.93 5.53
C ALA A 144 -12.62 -10.20 4.81
N ARG A 145 -11.77 -11.23 4.70
CA ARG A 145 -12.14 -12.53 4.14
C ARG A 145 -13.19 -13.26 4.99
N LYS A 146 -13.17 -13.12 6.31
CA LYS A 146 -14.20 -13.71 7.19
C LYS A 146 -15.55 -13.00 7.05
N LEU A 147 -15.54 -11.71 6.73
CA LEU A 147 -16.74 -10.89 6.62
C LEU A 147 -17.39 -10.98 5.23
N PHE A 148 -16.60 -11.05 4.16
CA PHE A 148 -17.11 -10.87 2.78
C PHE A 148 -16.69 -11.97 1.79
N GLY A 149 -15.91 -12.97 2.21
CA GLY A 149 -15.33 -14.00 1.34
C GLY A 149 -15.86 -15.40 1.57
#